data_AF-E9I046-F1
#
_entry.id   AF-E9I046-F1
#
_cell.length_a   1.000
_cell.length_b   1.000
_cell.length_c   1.000
_cell.angle_alpha   90.00
_cell.angle_beta   90.00
_cell.angle_gamma   90.00
#
_symmetry.space_group_name_H-M   'P 1'
#
loop_
_entity.id
_entity.type
_entity.pdbx_description
1 polymer ?
#
loop_
_entity_poly.entity_id
_entity_poly.type
_entity_poly.pdbx_seq_one_letter_code
_entity_poly.pdbx_strand_id
1 'polypeptide(L)'
;MRYDSFEIGFGNPFPRLQLLSVHHFVTGLGLSESKILVIAPVVLVGDQVVRFTLFKTADVTAILNQHGGARQHRIEGRQINVLIKDPNVEERFVRVFDYPANAK
;
A
#
# COMPACT_ATOMS: atom_id res chain seq x y z
N MET A 1 -5.24 23.19 -9.13
CA MET A 1 -5.91 21.92 -8.75
C MET A 1 -5.09 21.30 -7.64
N ARG A 2 -5.70 20.89 -6.53
CA ARG A 2 -5.02 20.16 -5.46
C ARG A 2 -5.02 18.68 -5.85
N TYR A 3 -3.85 18.08 -5.97
CA TYR A 3 -3.70 16.65 -6.17
C TYR A 3 -3.49 16.02 -4.82
N ASP A 4 -4.21 14.93 -4.56
CA ASP A 4 -4.04 14.16 -3.33
C ASP A 4 -3.43 12.80 -3.64
N SER A 5 -2.93 12.17 -2.58
CA SER A 5 -2.22 10.91 -2.68
C SER A 5 -2.65 9.96 -1.58
N PHE A 6 -2.44 8.67 -1.81
CA PHE A 6 -2.53 7.63 -0.81
C PHE A 6 -1.29 6.74 -0.89
N GLU A 7 -1.01 6.02 0.18
CA GLU A 7 0.09 5.06 0.24
C GLU A 7 -0.44 3.64 0.38
N ILE A 8 0.27 2.72 -0.27
CA ILE A 8 0.11 1.28 -0.07
C ILE A 8 1.42 0.75 0.51
N GLY A 9 1.36 0.26 1.75
CA GLY A 9 2.43 -0.49 2.40
C GLY A 9 2.23 -1.98 2.24
N PHE A 10 3.27 -2.69 1.82
CA PHE A 10 3.29 -4.15 1.69
C PHE A 10 4.09 -4.84 2.81
N GLY A 11 4.50 -4.07 3.83
CA GLY A 11 5.44 -4.53 4.87
C GLY A 11 6.83 -4.81 4.31
N ASN A 12 7.56 -5.75 4.91
CA ASN A 12 8.88 -6.20 4.48
C ASN A 12 8.86 -7.62 3.90
N PRO A 13 8.23 -7.85 2.73
CA PRO A 13 8.24 -9.17 2.10
C PRO A 13 9.66 -9.49 1.65
N PHE A 14 10.12 -10.69 1.97
CA PHE A 14 11.39 -11.22 1.48
C PHE A 14 11.14 -12.51 0.67
N PRO A 15 11.46 -12.54 -0.64
CA PRO A 15 11.95 -11.43 -1.47
C PRO A 15 10.91 -10.31 -1.65
N ARG A 16 11.36 -9.09 -1.98
CA ARG A 16 10.45 -7.94 -2.27
C ARG A 16 9.47 -8.31 -3.38
N LEU A 17 8.26 -7.73 -3.34
CA LEU A 17 7.27 -7.92 -4.40
C LEU A 17 7.79 -7.30 -5.70
N GLN A 18 7.52 -7.98 -6.81
CA GLN A 18 7.80 -7.48 -8.14
C GLN A 18 6.95 -6.23 -8.42
N LEU A 19 7.53 -5.27 -9.14
CA LEU A 19 6.82 -4.04 -9.52
C LEU A 19 5.52 -4.35 -10.29
N LEU A 20 5.54 -5.39 -11.13
CA LEU A 20 4.37 -5.84 -11.88
C LEU A 20 3.24 -6.34 -10.94
N SER A 21 3.59 -7.06 -9.88
CA SER A 21 2.62 -7.54 -8.88
C SER A 21 2.01 -6.37 -8.10
N VAL A 22 2.82 -5.37 -7.75
CA VAL A 22 2.33 -4.14 -7.12
C VAL A 22 1.39 -3.39 -8.06
N HIS A 23 1.72 -3.30 -9.35
CA HIS A 23 0.89 -2.67 -10.36
C HIS A 23 -0.46 -3.39 -10.52
N HIS A 24 -0.45 -4.73 -10.69
CA HIS A 24 -1.67 -5.53 -10.79
C HIS A 24 -2.54 -5.47 -9.54
N PHE A 25 -1.92 -5.38 -8.35
CA PHE A 25 -2.67 -5.20 -7.12
C PHE A 25 -3.49 -3.90 -7.16
N VAL A 26 -2.88 -2.80 -7.60
CA VAL A 26 -3.52 -1.47 -7.63
C VAL A 26 -4.62 -1.41 -8.67
N THR A 27 -4.41 -1.94 -9.87
CA THR A 27 -5.47 -2.02 -10.89
C THR A 27 -6.62 -2.92 -10.43
N GLY A 28 -6.33 -3.95 -9.62
CA GLY A 28 -7.31 -4.79 -8.93
C GLY A 28 -8.17 -4.08 -7.87
N LEU A 29 -7.77 -2.89 -7.39
CA LEU A 29 -8.59 -2.04 -6.50
C LEU A 29 -9.67 -1.26 -7.26
N GLY A 30 -9.86 -1.52 -8.56
CA GLY A 30 -10.81 -0.78 -9.39
C GLY A 30 -10.30 0.61 -9.83
N LEU A 31 -9.01 0.88 -9.64
CA LEU A 31 -8.37 2.11 -10.08
C LEU A 31 -7.94 1.96 -11.55
N SER A 32 -8.51 2.78 -12.43
CA SER A 32 -8.07 2.88 -13.82
C SER A 32 -6.73 3.61 -13.91
N GLU A 33 -5.80 3.10 -14.73
CA GLU A 33 -4.49 3.72 -14.99
C GLU A 33 -4.62 5.19 -15.45
N SER A 34 -5.68 5.52 -16.19
CA SER A 34 -5.98 6.89 -16.64
C SER A 34 -6.20 7.91 -15.52
N LYS A 35 -6.47 7.44 -14.28
CA LYS A 35 -6.66 8.29 -13.10
C LYS A 35 -5.36 8.55 -12.34
N ILE A 36 -4.29 7.81 -12.65
CA ILE A 36 -3.01 7.87 -11.95
C ILE A 36 -2.15 8.97 -12.59
N LEU A 37 -1.71 9.92 -11.76
CA LEU A 37 -0.77 10.96 -12.16
C LEU A 37 0.68 10.52 -11.89
N VAL A 38 0.94 9.97 -10.70
CA VAL A 38 2.29 9.53 -10.30
C VAL A 38 2.23 8.25 -9.48
N ILE A 39 3.19 7.35 -9.71
CA ILE A 39 3.53 6.22 -8.85
C ILE A 39 4.96 6.41 -8.38
N ALA A 40 5.20 6.46 -7.07
CA ALA A 40 6.53 6.65 -6.51
C ALA A 40 6.80 5.66 -5.37
N PRO A 41 7.98 5.02 -5.33
CA PRO A 41 8.40 4.30 -4.13
C PRO A 41 8.63 5.28 -2.98
N VAL A 42 8.15 4.93 -1.80
CA VAL A 42 8.43 5.68 -0.56
C VAL A 42 9.58 4.99 0.14
N VAL A 43 10.67 5.71 0.38
CA VAL A 43 11.84 5.17 1.07
C VAL A 43 11.51 5.07 2.56
N LEU A 44 11.01 3.90 2.96
CA LEU A 44 10.88 3.50 4.36
C LEU A 44 11.86 2.37 4.65
N VAL A 45 12.60 2.46 5.76
CA VAL A 45 13.59 1.43 6.11
C VAL A 45 12.87 0.11 6.39
N GLY A 46 13.21 -0.93 5.63
CA GLY A 46 12.65 -2.28 5.78
C GLY A 46 11.38 -2.52 4.97
N ASP A 47 10.46 -1.56 4.89
CA ASP A 47 9.19 -1.79 4.20
C ASP A 47 9.23 -1.46 2.70
N GLN A 48 8.35 -2.11 1.95
CA GLN A 48 8.02 -1.78 0.57
C GLN A 48 6.72 -0.95 0.59
N VAL A 49 6.86 0.36 0.36
CA VAL A 49 5.75 1.30 0.34
C VAL A 49 5.73 2.02 -1.01
N VAL A 50 4.54 2.18 -1.58
CA VAL A 50 4.33 2.90 -2.84
C VAL A 50 3.26 3.95 -2.65
N ARG A 51 3.57 5.17 -3.08
CA ARG A 51 2.64 6.31 -3.07
C ARG A 51 2.04 6.49 -4.45
N PHE A 52 0.72 6.66 -4.47
CA PHE A 52 -0.07 6.94 -5.67
C PHE A 52 -0.63 8.35 -5.56
N THR A 53 -0.36 9.18 -6.58
CA THR A 53 -0.96 10.50 -6.74
C THR A 53 -1.96 10.42 -7.87
N LEU A 54 -3.20 10.90 -7.65
CA LEU A 54 -4.27 10.85 -8.64
C LEU A 54 -4.63 12.25 -9.14
N PHE A 55 -5.22 12.32 -10.34
CA PHE A 55 -5.68 13.61 -10.91
C PHE A 55 -6.80 14.28 -10.11
N LYS A 56 -7.62 13.51 -9.40
CA LYS A 56 -8.79 14.00 -8.67
C LYS A 56 -8.76 13.53 -7.22
N THR A 57 -8.88 14.46 -6.27
CA THR A 57 -9.05 14.15 -4.84
C THR A 57 -10.18 13.18 -4.56
N ALA A 58 -11.30 13.29 -5.27
CA ALA A 58 -12.46 12.41 -5.07
C ALA A 58 -12.12 10.92 -5.30
N ASP A 59 -11.22 10.62 -6.25
CA ASP A 59 -10.78 9.25 -6.50
C ASP A 59 -9.90 8.73 -5.34
N VAL A 60 -9.08 9.60 -4.74
CA VAL A 60 -8.28 9.26 -3.55
C VAL A 60 -9.18 8.95 -2.37
N THR A 61 -10.17 9.81 -2.11
CA THR A 61 -11.16 9.60 -1.03
C THR A 61 -11.95 8.31 -1.24
N ALA A 62 -12.34 7.99 -2.47
CA ALA A 62 -13.04 6.74 -2.77
C ALA A 62 -12.19 5.51 -2.45
N ILE A 63 -10.91 5.51 -2.87
CA ILE A 63 -9.97 4.42 -2.55
C ILE A 63 -9.78 4.28 -1.04
N LEU A 64 -9.55 5.39 -0.33
CA LEU A 64 -9.37 5.36 1.13
C LEU A 64 -10.62 4.88 1.87
N ASN A 65 -11.81 5.30 1.44
CA ASN A 65 -13.06 4.86 2.07
C ASN A 65 -13.36 3.37 1.83
N GLN A 66 -13.04 2.86 0.64
CA GLN A 66 -13.37 1.48 0.26
C GLN A 66 -12.31 0.46 0.72
N HIS A 67 -11.03 0.86 0.61
CA HIS A 67 -9.88 -0.03 0.77
C HIS A 67 -8.94 0.38 1.91
N GLY A 68 -9.19 1.51 2.57
CA GLY A 68 -8.37 2.00 3.67
C GLY A 68 -8.27 1.00 4.83
N GLY A 69 -7.10 1.00 5.46
CA GLY A 69 -6.76 0.12 6.58
C GLY A 69 -5.89 -1.07 6.17
N ALA A 70 -5.60 -1.91 7.16
CA ALA A 70 -4.79 -3.12 6.98
C ALA A 70 -5.66 -4.33 6.63
N ARG A 71 -5.31 -5.03 5.55
CA ARG A 71 -5.96 -6.29 5.13
C ARG A 71 -4.91 -7.27 4.61
N GLN A 72 -5.14 -8.57 4.83
CA GLN A 72 -4.28 -9.60 4.27
C GLN A 72 -4.72 -9.93 2.84
N HIS A 73 -3.74 -10.00 1.92
CA HIS A 73 -3.95 -10.32 0.52
C HIS A 73 -2.99 -11.40 0.07
N ARG A 74 -3.43 -12.24 -0.86
CA ARG A 74 -2.56 -13.20 -1.52
C ARG A 74 -1.92 -12.56 -2.76
N ILE A 75 -0.62 -12.27 -2.69
CA ILE A 75 0.16 -11.63 -3.76
C ILE A 75 1.38 -12.51 -4.04
N GLU A 76 1.65 -12.83 -5.31
CA GLU A 76 2.72 -13.76 -5.71
C GLU A 76 2.64 -15.12 -4.99
N GLY A 77 1.41 -15.58 -4.72
CA GLY A 77 1.14 -16.82 -3.98
C GLY A 77 1.35 -16.75 -2.47
N ARG A 78 1.82 -15.61 -1.93
CA ARG A 78 2.16 -15.38 -0.51
C ARG A 78 1.08 -14.56 0.19
N GLN A 79 0.88 -14.78 1.49
CA GLN A 79 0.03 -13.93 2.32
C GLN A 79 0.80 -12.67 2.72
N ILE A 80 0.35 -11.51 2.25
CA ILE A 80 0.96 -10.20 2.47
C ILE A 80 -0.04 -9.32 3.20
N ASN A 81 0.39 -8.70 4.30
CA ASN A 81 -0.40 -7.67 4.96
C ASN A 81 -0.22 -6.36 4.20
N VAL A 82 -1.32 -5.88 3.61
CA VAL A 82 -1.35 -4.63 2.85
C VAL A 82 -2.04 -3.56 3.68
N LEU A 83 -1.40 -2.41 3.81
CA LEU A 83 -1.96 -1.22 4.47
C LEU A 83 -2.18 -0.13 3.42
N ILE A 84 -3.43 0.32 3.26
CA ILE A 84 -3.77 1.46 2.40
C ILE A 84 -4.15 2.64 3.31
N LYS A 85 -3.47 3.78 3.17
CA LYS A 85 -3.68 4.92 4.07
C LYS A 85 -3.45 6.28 3.43
N ASP A 86 -3.95 7.32 4.08
CA ASP A 86 -3.57 8.70 3.81
C ASP A 86 -2.14 8.95 4.33
N PRO A 87 -1.20 9.44 3.51
CA PRO A 87 0.17 9.74 3.95
C PRO A 87 0.25 10.82 5.03
N ASN A 88 -0.76 11.69 5.17
CA ASN A 88 -0.79 12.77 6.15
C ASN A 88 -1.31 12.31 7.53
N VAL A 89 -1.85 11.09 7.61
CA VAL A 89 -2.28 10.50 8.88
C VAL A 89 -1.10 9.71 9.43
N GLU A 90 -0.45 10.28 10.45
CA GLU A 90 0.53 9.54 11.26
C GLU A 90 -0.21 8.48 12.09
N GLU A 91 -0.29 7.26 11.57
CA GLU A 91 -0.55 6.11 12.43
C GLU A 91 0.69 5.87 13.29
N ARG A 92 0.53 6.01 14.61
CA ARG A 92 1.49 5.50 15.60
C ARG A 92 1.59 3.99 15.41
N PHE A 93 2.62 3.56 14.69
CA PHE A 93 2.88 2.14 14.41
C PHE A 93 2.91 1.33 15.71
N VAL A 94 1.87 0.55 15.98
CA VAL A 94 2.01 -0.63 16.84
C VAL A 94 2.52 -1.73 15.93
N ARG A 95 3.83 -1.91 15.87
CA ARG A 95 4.40 -3.13 15.33
C ARG A 95 3.97 -4.27 16.25
N VAL A 96 2.88 -4.96 15.91
CA VAL A 96 2.66 -6.31 16.43
C VAL A 96 3.65 -7.19 15.68
N PHE A 97 4.86 -7.29 16.23
CA PHE A 97 5.77 -8.36 15.84
C PHE A 97 5.11 -9.65 16.31
N ASP A 98 4.53 -10.41 15.38
CA ASP A 98 4.44 -11.86 15.56
C ASP A 98 5.87 -12.40 15.50
N TYR A 99 6.59 -12.25 16.61
CA TYR A 99 7.78 -13.03 16.87
C TYR A 99 7.29 -14.48 16.90
N PRO A 100 7.76 -15.39 16.01
CA PRO A 100 7.47 -16.79 16.22
C PRO A 100 8.04 -17.17 17.58
N ALA A 101 7.23 -17.77 18.44
CA ALA A 101 7.60 -18.24 19.78
C ALA A 101 8.59 -19.43 19.76
N ASN A 102 9.48 -19.45 18.77
CA ASN A 102 10.51 -20.46 18.59
C ASN A 102 11.89 -19.79 18.61
N ALA A 103 12.18 -19.06 19.69
CA ALA A 103 13.55 -18.99 20.19
C ALA A 103 13.75 -20.26 21.03
N LYS A 104 14.78 -21.04 20.66
CA LYS A 104 15.15 -22.35 21.21
C LYS A 104 15.03 -22.47 22.74
#